data_AF-A0AB73KWK8-F1
#
_entry.id   AF-A0AB73KWK8-F1
#
_cell.length_a   1.000
_cell.length_b   1.000
_cell.length_c   1.000
_cell.angle_alpha   90.00
_cell.angle_beta   90.00
_cell.angle_gamma   90.00
#
_symmetry.space_group_name_H-M   'P 1'
#
loop_
_entity.id
_entity.type
_entity.pdbx_description
1 polymer ?
#
loop_
_entity_poly.entity_id
_entity_poly.type
_entity_poly.pdbx_seq_one_letter_code
_entity_poly.pdbx_strand_id
1 'polypeptide(L)'
;MGHRVLLLTHTGRTSGQPRLVVLEVTGRNATTGAYHLASGFGPTSQWYQNVLHSPHVTIQVGGTRMPAIARPMTPEESGHTMAAYAPLHPRTARRLMGWCGIDTDGTADDYYQIGHDHIPFVEITPTPGAPGDDPQRA
;
A
#
# COMPACT_ATOMS: atom_id res chain seq x y z
N MET A 1 -17.26 -8.29 -2.96
CA MET A 1 -16.73 -7.05 -2.33
C MET A 1 -15.79 -7.47 -1.20
N GLY A 2 -14.47 -7.58 -1.45
CA GLY A 2 -13.57 -8.16 -0.44
C GLY A 2 -12.06 -8.00 -0.67
N HIS A 3 -11.63 -7.38 -1.78
CA HIS A 3 -10.21 -7.25 -2.13
C HIS A 3 -9.68 -5.81 -2.02
N ARG A 4 -10.43 -4.91 -1.36
CA ARG A 4 -10.07 -3.48 -1.27
C ARG A 4 -9.24 -3.12 -0.06
N VAL A 5 -9.16 -3.99 0.93
CA VAL A 5 -8.35 -3.77 2.12
C VAL A 5 -7.35 -4.89 2.28
N LEU A 6 -6.18 -4.52 2.78
CA LEU A 6 -5.06 -5.39 3.04
C LEU A 6 -4.60 -5.14 4.47
N LEU A 7 -4.49 -6.21 5.26
CA LEU A 7 -3.87 -6.16 6.57
C LEU A 7 -2.36 -6.40 6.40
N LEU A 8 -1.57 -5.37 6.68
CA LEU A 8 -0.12 -5.41 6.61
C LEU A 8 0.45 -5.69 8.01
N THR A 9 1.18 -6.79 8.14
CA THR A 9 2.05 -7.06 9.29
C THR A 9 3.47 -6.66 8.92
N HIS A 10 4.07 -5.82 9.75
CA HIS A 10 5.39 -5.22 9.55
C HIS A 10 6.14 -5.13 10.88
N THR A 11 7.46 -4.96 10.84
CA THR A 11 8.31 -4.94 12.03
C THR A 11 8.53 -3.51 12.52
N GLY A 12 8.17 -3.22 13.77
CA GLY A 12 8.43 -1.89 14.35
C GLY A 12 9.93 -1.64 14.49
N ARG A 13 10.48 -0.67 13.75
CA ARG A 13 11.94 -0.42 13.65
C ARG A 13 12.67 -0.21 14.98
N THR A 14 11.99 0.36 15.97
CA THR A 14 12.57 0.59 17.31
C THR A 14 12.35 -0.61 18.23
N SER A 15 11.20 -1.27 18.14
CA SER A 15 10.81 -2.34 19.08
C SER A 15 11.18 -3.75 18.64
N GLY A 16 11.43 -3.97 17.35
CA GLY A 16 11.55 -5.31 16.74
C GLY A 16 10.26 -6.12 16.71
N GLN A 17 9.17 -5.62 17.30
CA GLN A 17 7.91 -6.35 17.42
C GLN A 17 7.04 -6.25 16.15
N PRO A 18 6.25 -7.30 15.84
CA PRO A 18 5.22 -7.23 14.82
C PRO A 18 4.18 -6.16 15.14
N ARG A 19 3.80 -5.39 14.12
CA ARG A 19 2.78 -4.35 14.17
C ARG A 19 1.82 -4.56 13.00
N LEU A 20 0.57 -4.14 13.17
CA LEU A 20 -0.47 -4.32 12.15
C LEU A 20 -1.04 -2.98 11.72
N VAL A 21 -1.36 -2.86 10.43
CA VAL A 21 -2.10 -1.74 9.87
C VAL A 21 -3.03 -2.24 8.76
N VAL A 22 -4.26 -1.74 8.73
CA VAL A 22 -5.20 -2.01 7.63
C VAL A 22 -5.09 -0.86 6.63
N LEU A 23 -4.82 -1.18 5.38
CA LEU A 23 -4.61 -0.23 4.30
C LEU A 23 -5.55 -0.51 3.15
N GLU A 24 -5.96 0.55 2.46
CA GLU A 24 -6.68 0.41 1.20
C GLU A 24 -5.71 0.05 0.07
N VAL A 25 -6.12 -0.91 -0.76
CA VAL A 25 -5.40 -1.25 -1.99
C VAL A 25 -5.77 -0.23 -3.06
N THR A 26 -4.79 0.57 -3.48
CA THR A 26 -4.97 1.60 -4.51
C THR A 26 -4.69 1.08 -5.92
N GLY A 27 -4.09 -0.10 -6.05
CA GLY A 27 -3.78 -0.66 -7.35
C GLY A 27 -3.29 -2.09 -7.23
N ARG A 28 -3.28 -2.78 -8.37
CA ARG A 28 -2.69 -4.10 -8.49
C ARG A 28 -1.95 -4.23 -9.81
N ASN A 29 -0.73 -4.73 -9.77
CA ASN A 29 -0.01 -5.14 -10.96
C ASN A 29 -0.45 -6.58 -11.32
N ALA A 30 -1.15 -6.73 -12.46
CA ALA A 30 -1.69 -8.03 -12.88
C ALA A 30 -0.60 -9.05 -13.24
N THR A 31 0.57 -8.59 -13.70
CA THR A 31 1.68 -9.44 -14.12
C THR A 31 2.46 -9.99 -12.94
N THR A 32 2.77 -9.15 -11.95
CA THR A 32 3.56 -9.56 -10.77
C THR A 32 2.69 -10.01 -9.61
N GLY A 33 1.39 -9.70 -9.63
CA GLY A 33 0.48 -9.89 -8.50
C GLY A 33 0.66 -8.88 -7.38
N ALA A 34 1.53 -7.87 -7.55
CA ALA A 34 1.83 -6.88 -6.53
C ALA A 34 0.65 -5.96 -6.22
N TYR A 35 0.54 -5.54 -4.96
CA TYR A 35 -0.44 -4.57 -4.48
C TYR A 35 0.20 -3.20 -4.34
N HIS A 36 -0.52 -2.15 -4.67
CA HIS A 36 -0.10 -0.77 -4.43
C HIS A 36 -0.87 -0.22 -3.23
N LEU A 37 -0.14 0.39 -2.30
CA LEU A 37 -0.67 0.96 -1.06
C LEU A 37 -0.21 2.41 -0.95
N ALA A 38 -1.13 3.33 -0.65
CA ALA A 38 -0.81 4.74 -0.40
C ALA A 38 -0.54 4.99 1.09
N SER A 39 0.54 5.70 1.41
CA SER A 39 0.75 6.27 2.74
C SER A 39 0.10 7.65 2.84
N GLY A 40 -1.19 7.70 3.17
CA GLY A 40 -1.95 8.95 3.26
C GLY A 40 -1.38 9.97 4.25
N PHE A 41 -0.83 9.53 5.38
CA PHE A 41 -0.13 10.43 6.32
C PHE A 41 1.32 10.76 5.89
N GLY A 42 1.61 10.56 4.61
CA GLY A 42 2.89 10.88 4.01
C GLY A 42 4.05 10.03 4.52
N PRO A 43 5.29 10.52 4.39
CA PRO A 43 6.50 9.80 4.80
C PRO A 43 6.68 9.71 6.33
N THR A 44 5.85 10.41 7.10
CA THR A 44 5.89 10.38 8.58
C THR A 44 5.12 9.21 9.19
N SER A 45 4.31 8.51 8.37
CA SER A 45 3.58 7.33 8.80
C SER A 45 4.51 6.27 9.39
N GLN A 46 4.21 5.82 10.61
CA GLN A 46 5.03 4.82 11.30
C GLN A 46 5.17 3.54 10.49
N TRP A 47 4.10 3.10 9.82
CA TRP A 47 4.17 1.87 9.04
C TRP A 47 5.08 2.03 7.82
N TYR A 48 5.02 3.19 7.16
CA TYR A 48 5.86 3.51 6.01
C TYR A 48 7.34 3.53 6.42
N GLN A 49 7.67 4.21 7.52
CA GLN A 49 9.04 4.23 8.08
C GLN A 49 9.54 2.84 8.48
N ASN A 50 8.65 1.99 8.98
CA ASN A 50 8.98 0.62 9.36
C ASN A 50 9.27 -0.26 8.13
N VAL A 51 8.50 -0.15 7.04
CA VAL A 51 8.77 -0.93 5.82
C VAL A 51 10.00 -0.43 5.06
N LEU A 52 10.32 0.87 5.16
CA LEU A 52 11.60 1.41 4.69
C LEU A 52 12.80 0.77 5.40
N HIS A 53 12.64 0.49 6.70
CA HIS A 53 13.70 -0.12 7.50
C HIS A 53 13.77 -1.65 7.32
N SER A 54 12.61 -2.32 7.22
CA SER A 54 12.52 -3.76 7.02
C SER A 54 11.45 -4.09 5.97
N PRO A 55 11.87 -4.43 4.74
CA PRO A 55 10.93 -4.64 3.63
C PRO A 55 10.22 -5.99 3.69
N HIS A 56 10.65 -6.92 4.54
CA HIS A 56 10.01 -8.23 4.69
C HIS A 56 8.74 -8.09 5.52
N VAL A 57 7.60 -8.32 4.89
CA VAL A 57 6.28 -8.13 5.49
C VAL A 57 5.41 -9.36 5.29
N THR A 58 4.30 -9.42 6.01
CA THR A 58 3.23 -10.39 5.72
C THR A 58 1.96 -9.63 5.42
N ILE A 59 1.31 -9.98 4.33
CA ILE A 59 0.01 -9.40 3.98
C ILE A 59 -1.09 -10.42 4.20
N GLN A 60 -2.27 -9.92 4.51
CA GLN A 60 -3.49 -10.70 4.48
C GLN A 60 -4.54 -9.95 3.65
N VAL A 61 -5.05 -10.63 2.61
CA VAL A 61 -6.09 -10.11 1.71
C VAL A 61 -7.24 -11.10 1.75
N GLY A 62 -8.40 -10.64 2.26
CA GLY A 62 -9.49 -11.55 2.60
C GLY A 62 -9.05 -12.59 3.64
N GLY A 63 -9.22 -13.87 3.34
CA GLY A 63 -8.80 -14.98 4.19
C GLY A 63 -7.37 -15.49 3.97
N THR A 64 -6.68 -15.02 2.94
CA THR A 64 -5.36 -15.55 2.55
C THR A 64 -4.25 -14.69 3.14
N ARG A 65 -3.33 -15.32 3.88
CA ARG A 65 -2.12 -14.70 4.42
C ARG A 65 -0.90 -15.17 3.64
N MET A 66 -0.01 -14.25 3.27
CA MET A 66 1.18 -14.56 2.46
C MET A 66 2.38 -13.65 2.80
N PRO A 67 3.61 -14.18 2.76
CA PRO A 67 4.82 -13.36 2.83
C PRO A 67 4.94 -12.46 1.60
N ALA A 68 5.51 -11.27 1.77
CA ALA A 68 5.70 -10.32 0.70
C ALA A 68 6.92 -9.41 0.95
N ILE A 69 7.39 -8.77 -0.11
CA ILE A 69 8.43 -7.74 -0.05
C ILE A 69 7.81 -6.38 -0.36
N ALA A 70 8.04 -5.42 0.54
CA ALA A 70 7.66 -4.03 0.37
C ALA A 70 8.76 -3.24 -0.34
N ARG A 71 8.39 -2.52 -1.38
CA ARG A 71 9.25 -1.60 -2.12
C ARG A 71 8.59 -0.23 -2.16
N PRO A 72 9.19 0.80 -1.54
CA PRO A 72 8.76 2.17 -1.72
C PRO A 72 8.86 2.57 -3.20
N MET A 73 7.84 3.25 -3.69
CA MET A 73 7.84 3.82 -5.02
C MET A 73 8.62 5.14 -5.03
N THR A 74 9.19 5.50 -6.18
CA THR A 74 9.75 6.85 -6.37
C THR A 74 8.63 7.90 -6.37
N PRO A 75 8.95 9.20 -6.23
CA PRO A 75 7.98 10.28 -6.39
C PRO A 75 7.23 10.19 -7.73
N GLU A 76 7.94 9.93 -8.82
CA GLU A 76 7.34 9.82 -10.15
C GLU A 76 6.41 8.61 -10.25
N GLU A 77 6.82 7.45 -9.74
CA GLU A 77 5.94 6.26 -9.66
C GLU A 77 4.69 6.53 -8.82
N SER A 78 4.84 7.23 -7.69
CA SER A 78 3.75 7.59 -6.78
C SER A 78 2.76 8.56 -7.42
N GLY A 79 3.26 9.58 -8.12
CA GLY A 79 2.44 10.52 -8.89
C GLY A 79 1.62 9.83 -9.98
N HIS A 80 2.27 9.01 -10.81
CA HIS A 80 1.56 8.24 -11.84
C HIS A 80 0.51 7.30 -11.24
N THR A 81 0.83 6.64 -10.12
CA THR A 81 -0.09 5.71 -9.45
C THR A 81 -1.31 6.45 -8.90
N MET A 82 -1.13 7.63 -8.29
CA MET A 82 -2.24 8.45 -7.80
C MET A 82 -3.13 8.97 -8.93
N ALA A 83 -2.54 9.48 -10.01
CA ALA A 83 -3.28 9.97 -11.18
C ALA A 83 -4.10 8.86 -11.87
N ALA A 84 -3.58 7.62 -11.86
CA ALA A 84 -4.32 6.46 -12.37
C ALA A 84 -5.42 5.97 -11.40
N TYR A 85 -5.17 6.04 -10.09
CA TYR A 85 -6.09 5.58 -9.05
C TYR A 85 -7.33 6.47 -8.91
N ALA A 86 -7.15 7.79 -8.89
CA ALA A 86 -8.20 8.72 -8.51
C ALA A 86 -9.46 8.69 -9.41
N PRO A 87 -9.35 8.60 -10.76
CA PRO A 87 -10.52 8.48 -11.63
C PRO A 87 -11.29 7.17 -11.46
N LEU A 88 -10.60 6.08 -11.10
CA LEU A 88 -11.22 4.78 -10.85
C LEU A 88 -11.96 4.75 -9.50
N HIS A 89 -11.50 5.54 -8.53
CA HIS A 89 -11.98 5.53 -7.16
C HIS A 89 -12.21 6.94 -6.58
N PRO A 90 -13.03 7.80 -7.23
CA PRO A 90 -13.13 9.23 -6.89
C PRO A 90 -13.62 9.50 -5.47
N ARG A 91 -14.55 8.67 -4.97
CA ARG A 91 -15.05 8.79 -3.58
C ARG A 91 -13.97 8.49 -2.55
N THR A 92 -13.11 7.50 -2.82
CA THR A 92 -12.04 7.19 -1.88
C THR A 92 -10.90 8.19 -2.01
N ALA A 93 -10.49 8.56 -3.22
CA ALA A 93 -9.49 9.60 -3.44
C ALA A 93 -9.87 10.87 -2.66
N ARG A 94 -11.12 11.33 -2.77
CA ARG A 94 -11.61 12.49 -2.00
C ARG A 94 -11.54 12.29 -0.48
N ARG A 95 -11.82 11.09 0.04
CA ARG A 95 -11.69 10.78 1.47
C ARG A 95 -10.24 10.77 1.92
N LEU A 96 -9.35 10.19 1.12
CA LEU A 96 -7.91 10.19 1.37
C LEU A 96 -7.40 11.64 1.46
N MET A 97 -7.71 12.48 0.47
CA MET A 97 -7.35 13.91 0.48
C MET A 97 -7.86 14.62 1.73
N GLY A 98 -9.13 14.37 2.11
CA GLY A 98 -9.70 14.92 3.34
C GLY A 98 -8.97 14.49 4.62
N TRP A 99 -8.51 13.25 4.71
CA TRP A 99 -7.69 12.78 5.85
C TRP A 99 -6.27 13.33 5.83
N CYS A 100 -5.74 13.63 4.65
CA CYS A 100 -4.41 14.22 4.48
C CYS A 100 -4.43 15.75 4.68
N GLY A 101 -5.60 16.39 4.66
CA GLY A 101 -5.72 17.85 4.67
C GLY A 101 -5.23 18.49 3.37
N ILE A 102 -5.33 17.75 2.25
CA ILE A 102 -4.89 18.19 0.92
C ILE A 102 -6.12 18.62 0.13
N ASP A 103 -6.10 19.86 -0.38
CA ASP A 103 -7.09 20.31 -1.34
C ASP A 103 -6.73 19.78 -2.73
N THR A 104 -7.74 19.35 -3.49
CA THR A 104 -7.56 18.86 -4.86
C THR A 104 -8.61 19.48 -5.78
N ASP A 105 -8.19 19.87 -6.98
CA ASP A 105 -9.09 20.31 -8.05
C ASP A 105 -9.72 19.12 -8.81
N GLY A 106 -9.24 17.91 -8.54
CA GLY A 106 -9.73 16.66 -9.10
C GLY A 106 -9.21 16.33 -10.49
N THR A 107 -8.27 17.11 -11.03
CA THR A 107 -7.61 16.85 -12.32
C THR A 107 -6.54 15.77 -12.19
N ALA A 108 -6.22 15.11 -13.30
CA ALA A 108 -5.18 14.07 -13.31
C ALA A 108 -3.79 14.64 -12.96
N ASP A 109 -3.50 15.86 -13.40
CA ASP A 109 -2.23 16.55 -13.12
C ASP A 109 -2.11 16.89 -11.63
N ASP A 110 -3.19 17.37 -11.01
CA ASP A 110 -3.21 17.64 -9.57
C ASP A 110 -3.02 16.36 -8.74
N TYR A 111 -3.73 15.28 -9.10
CA TYR A 111 -3.51 13.97 -8.47
C TYR A 111 -2.08 13.45 -8.69
N TYR A 112 -1.46 13.72 -9.83
CA TYR A 112 -0.05 13.41 -10.06
C TYR A 112 0.85 14.16 -9.07
N GLN A 113 0.69 15.48 -8.96
CA GLN A 113 1.51 16.30 -8.05
C GLN A 113 1.33 15.85 -6.59
N ILE A 114 0.10 15.54 -6.18
CA ILE A 114 -0.19 15.05 -4.83
C ILE A 114 0.52 13.72 -4.55
N GLY A 115 0.45 12.77 -5.49
CA GLY A 115 1.17 11.50 -5.36
C GLY A 115 2.68 11.67 -5.36
N HIS A 116 3.19 12.62 -6.14
CA HIS A 116 4.62 12.90 -6.24
C HIS A 116 5.18 13.53 -4.97
N ASP A 117 4.53 14.58 -4.46
CA ASP A 117 5.10 15.44 -3.40
C ASP A 117 4.66 15.06 -1.99
N HIS A 118 3.50 14.41 -1.83
CA HIS A 118 2.85 14.28 -0.53
C HIS A 118 2.51 12.86 -0.12
N ILE A 119 2.10 12.01 -1.06
CA ILE A 119 1.57 10.69 -0.76
C ILE A 119 2.46 9.62 -1.39
N PRO A 120 3.50 9.14 -0.67
CA PRO A 120 4.34 8.08 -1.19
C PRO A 120 3.56 6.76 -1.24
N PHE A 121 3.76 6.02 -2.32
CA PHE A 121 3.20 4.69 -2.50
C PHE A 121 4.23 3.61 -2.16
N VAL A 122 3.72 2.42 -1.83
CA VAL A 122 4.51 1.22 -1.61
C VAL A 122 3.93 0.11 -2.46
N GLU A 123 4.80 -0.52 -3.25
CA GLU A 123 4.51 -1.77 -3.94
C GLU A 123 4.78 -2.95 -3.00
N ILE A 124 3.80 -3.82 -2.82
CA ILE A 124 3.91 -5.03 -2.02
C ILE A 124 3.81 -6.24 -2.94
N THR A 125 4.92 -6.92 -3.15
CA THR A 125 5.00 -8.10 -4.03
C THR A 125 4.92 -9.37 -3.20
N PRO A 126 3.85 -10.18 -3.31
CA PRO A 126 3.81 -11.49 -2.68
C PRO A 126 4.98 -12.33 -3.14
N THR A 127 5.70 -12.93 -2.20
CA THR A 127 6.71 -13.93 -2.55
C THR A 127 5.99 -15.27 -2.70
N PRO A 128 6.27 -16.05 -3.76
CA PRO A 128 5.84 -17.44 -3.82
C PRO A 128 6.26 -18.11 -2.51
N GLY A 129 5.30 -18.65 -1.77
CA GLY A 129 5.62 -19.42 -0.58
C GLY A 129 6.57 -20.55 -0.97
N ALA A 130 7.60 -20.81 -0.17
CA ALA A 130 8.20 -22.14 -0.20
C ALA A 130 7.05 -23.17 -0.06
N PRO A 131 7.03 -24.26 -0.84
CA PRO A 131 6.01 -25.29 -0.68
C PRO A 131 6.17 -25.91 0.72
N GLY A 132 5.32 -25.50 1.65
CA GLY A 132 5.42 -25.94 3.05
C GLY A 132 4.60 -25.08 4.00
N ASP A 133 3.28 -25.11 3.85
CA ASP A 133 2.30 -25.10 4.95
C ASP A 133 0.91 -24.90 4.33
N ASP A 134 0.39 -25.98 3.76
CA ASP A 134 -1.04 -26.11 3.49
C ASP A 134 -1.60 -27.13 4.50
N PRO A 135 -2.06 -26.71 5.70
CA PRO A 135 -2.67 -27.61 6.66
C PRO A 135 -4.11 -27.98 6.29
N GLN A 136 -4.61 -27.63 5.10
CA GLN A 136 -6.01 -27.85 4.72
C GLN A 136 -6.17 -28.77 3.49
N ARG A 137 -5.51 -29.94 3.53
CA ARG A 137 -6.00 -31.15 2.85
C ARG A 137 -6.22 -32.27 3.87
N ALA A 138 -7.38 -32.23 4.53
CA ALA A 138 -8.00 -33.35 5.22
C ALA A 138 -9.52 -33.21 5.10
#